data_AF-A0A261TK61-F1
#
_entry.id   AF-A0A261TK61-F1
#
_cell.length_a   1.000
_cell.length_b   1.000
_cell.length_c   1.000
_cell.angle_alpha   90.00
_cell.angle_beta   90.00
_cell.angle_gamma   90.00
#
_symmetry.space_group_name_H-M   'P 1'
#
loop_
_entity.id
_entity.type
_entity.pdbx_description
1 polymer ?
#
loop_
_entity_poly.entity_id
_entity_poly.type
_entity_poly.pdbx_seq_one_letter_code
_entity_poly.pdbx_strand_id
1 'polypeptide(L)'
;MSHTLSTSGSDTAAPGDAEPSQNAFVATDSPCVAVCSTLFDEICRGCGRTAMEVSNWVFMTEEEKQIVWHRIRAQGYPRRKG
;
A
#
# COMPACT_ATOMS: atom_id res chain seq x y z
N MET A 1 -45.73 -42.88 -22.83
CA MET A 1 -44.60 -43.80 -23.05
C MET A 1 -43.32 -42.98 -22.95
N SER A 2 -42.59 -43.19 -21.85
CA SER A 2 -41.15 -42.92 -21.69
C SER A 2 -40.62 -41.50 -21.93
N HIS A 3 -40.59 -40.68 -20.87
CA HIS A 3 -39.55 -39.67 -20.72
C HIS A 3 -38.32 -40.35 -20.12
N THR A 4 -37.25 -40.47 -20.92
CA THR A 4 -35.96 -41.03 -20.49
C THR A 4 -35.23 -40.02 -19.61
N LEU A 5 -34.97 -40.40 -18.36
CA LEU A 5 -33.89 -39.82 -17.57
C LEU A 5 -32.55 -40.26 -18.18
N SER A 6 -31.62 -39.33 -18.37
CA SER A 6 -30.20 -39.68 -18.48
C SER A 6 -29.35 -38.63 -17.79
N THR A 7 -28.42 -39.15 -17.00
CA THR A 7 -27.64 -38.49 -15.97
C THR A 7 -26.26 -38.11 -16.50
N SER A 8 -25.66 -37.09 -15.88
CA SER A 8 -24.23 -36.99 -15.59
C SER A 8 -23.23 -36.74 -16.74
N GLY A 9 -22.62 -35.55 -16.65
CA GLY A 9 -21.17 -35.45 -16.46
C GLY A 9 -20.34 -35.10 -17.70
N SER A 10 -19.72 -33.92 -17.67
CA SER A 10 -18.35 -33.71 -18.15
C SER A 10 -17.78 -32.46 -17.50
N ASP A 11 -17.16 -32.73 -16.36
CA ASP A 11 -16.20 -31.91 -15.66
C ASP A 11 -14.96 -31.73 -16.55
N THR A 12 -14.63 -30.50 -16.90
CA THR A 12 -13.23 -30.08 -17.10
C THR A 12 -13.16 -28.60 -16.77
N ALA A 13 -13.24 -28.27 -15.48
CA ALA A 13 -12.74 -26.99 -15.01
C ALA A 13 -11.22 -26.98 -15.26
N ALA A 14 -10.78 -26.07 -16.12
CA ALA A 14 -9.36 -25.87 -16.42
C ALA A 14 -8.56 -25.57 -15.13
N PRO A 15 -7.31 -26.07 -15.02
CA PRO A 15 -6.47 -25.78 -13.87
C PRO A 15 -6.09 -24.29 -13.90
N GLY A 16 -6.32 -23.63 -12.77
CA GLY A 16 -6.13 -22.22 -12.59
C GLY A 16 -4.71 -21.78 -12.88
N ASP A 17 -4.58 -20.84 -13.81
CA ASP A 17 -3.65 -19.75 -13.62
C ASP A 17 -3.99 -19.12 -12.27
N ALA A 18 -3.09 -19.27 -11.31
CA ALA A 18 -3.21 -18.63 -10.01
C ALA A 18 -3.08 -17.11 -10.22
N GLU A 19 -4.23 -16.51 -10.54
CA GLU A 19 -4.50 -15.07 -10.43
C GLU A 19 -3.88 -14.56 -9.12
N PRO A 20 -3.05 -13.51 -9.15
CA PRO A 20 -2.48 -12.95 -7.94
C PRO A 20 -3.63 -12.58 -6.99
N SER A 21 -3.72 -13.31 -5.88
CA SER A 21 -4.74 -13.15 -4.85
C SER A 21 -4.85 -11.67 -4.47
N GLN A 22 -6.03 -11.12 -4.71
CA GLN A 22 -6.33 -9.69 -4.75
C GLN A 22 -6.30 -8.96 -3.38
N ASN A 23 -5.30 -9.21 -2.54
CA ASN A 23 -5.14 -8.49 -1.28
C ASN A 23 -3.69 -8.25 -0.85
N ALA A 24 -2.74 -8.32 -1.79
CA ALA A 24 -1.38 -7.90 -1.52
C ALA A 24 -1.31 -6.37 -1.45
N PHE A 25 -1.35 -5.81 -0.24
CA PHE A 25 -1.00 -4.41 -0.02
C PHE A 25 0.43 -4.19 -0.50
N VAL A 26 0.57 -3.62 -1.71
CA VAL A 26 1.84 -3.17 -2.25
C VAL A 26 2.40 -2.13 -1.28
N ALA A 27 3.66 -2.29 -0.87
CA ALA A 27 4.34 -1.35 -0.01
C ALA A 27 4.17 0.07 -0.57
N THR A 28 3.56 0.95 0.22
CA THR A 28 3.15 2.27 -0.26
C THR A 28 4.38 3.15 -0.48
N ASP A 29 4.35 3.96 -1.53
CA ASP A 29 5.35 4.99 -1.88
C ASP A 29 5.50 6.09 -0.78
N SER A 30 4.71 6.02 0.31
CA SER A 30 4.68 7.04 1.35
C SER A 30 5.39 6.59 2.63
N PRO A 31 6.23 7.44 3.26
CA PRO A 31 6.91 7.11 4.52
C PRO A 31 5.98 7.12 5.76
N CYS A 32 4.67 7.29 5.57
CA CYS A 32 3.72 7.43 6.69
C CYS A 32 3.61 6.15 7.53
N VAL A 33 3.59 6.30 8.85
CA VAL A 33 3.40 5.20 9.81
C VAL A 33 2.02 5.25 10.48
N ALA A 34 1.06 5.90 9.83
CA ALA A 34 -0.33 6.09 10.29
C ALA A 34 -0.50 6.82 11.64
N VAL A 35 0.57 7.40 12.19
CA VAL A 35 0.54 8.27 13.37
C VAL A 35 1.27 9.56 13.03
N CYS A 36 0.60 10.69 13.20
CA CYS A 36 1.16 12.01 12.95
C CYS A 36 1.26 12.81 14.24
N SER A 37 2.39 13.49 14.43
CA SER A 37 2.62 14.38 15.57
C SER A 37 2.73 15.85 15.19
N THR A 38 2.55 16.18 13.90
CA THR A 38 2.76 17.55 13.39
C THR A 38 1.71 18.57 13.83
N LEU A 39 0.70 18.13 14.58
CA LEU A 39 -0.20 19.03 15.29
C LEU A 39 0.52 19.76 16.44
N PHE A 40 1.57 19.15 16.99
CA PHE A 40 2.32 19.65 18.15
C PHE A 40 3.84 19.73 17.93
N ASP A 41 4.37 19.03 16.92
CA ASP A 41 5.79 19.03 16.56
C ASP A 41 5.99 19.63 15.15
N GLU A 42 7.11 20.30 14.89
CA GLU A 42 7.41 20.80 13.53
C GLU A 42 7.72 19.66 12.54
N ILE A 43 8.34 18.59 13.05
CA ILE A 43 8.68 17.37 12.31
C ILE A 43 7.96 16.18 12.93
N CYS A 44 7.28 15.40 12.10
CA CYS A 44 6.58 14.20 12.53
C CYS A 44 7.54 13.18 13.14
N ARG A 45 7.37 12.85 14.42
CA ARG A 45 8.22 11.85 15.12
C ARG A 45 8.11 10.43 14.56
N GLY A 46 7.08 10.14 13.77
CA GLY A 46 6.90 8.85 13.10
C GLY A 46 7.59 8.79 11.74
N CYS A 47 7.21 9.68 10.82
CA CYS A 47 7.65 9.63 9.43
C CYS A 47 8.75 10.63 9.03
N GLY A 48 9.12 11.58 9.91
CA GLY A 48 10.19 12.55 9.65
C GLY A 48 9.84 13.70 8.70
N ARG A 49 8.57 13.80 8.26
CA ARG A 49 8.09 14.87 7.39
C ARG A 49 7.57 16.08 8.17
N THR A 50 7.64 17.26 7.57
CA THR A 50 6.95 18.47 8.07
C THR A 50 5.44 18.36 7.85
N ALA A 51 4.65 19.22 8.50
CA ALA A 51 3.21 19.30 8.23
C ALA A 51 2.90 19.53 6.74
N MET A 52 3.68 20.38 6.07
CA MET A 52 3.50 20.74 4.66
C MET A 52 3.73 19.57 3.71
N GLU A 53 4.78 18.78 3.97
CA GLU A 53 5.06 17.59 3.17
C GLU A 53 4.06 16.46 3.40
N VAL A 54 3.51 16.36 4.63
CA VAL A 54 2.44 15.41 4.92
C VAL A 54 1.17 15.79 4.17
N SER A 55 0.75 17.06 4.20
CA SER A 55 -0.47 17.52 3.53
C SER A 55 -0.34 17.50 2.02
N ASN A 56 0.84 17.83 1.48
CA ASN A 56 1.02 18.02 0.04
C ASN A 56 1.55 16.79 -0.68
N TRP A 57 1.84 15.68 0.03
CA TRP A 57 2.49 14.50 -0.53
C TRP A 57 1.92 14.03 -1.88
N VAL A 58 0.60 14.05 -2.02
CA VAL A 58 -0.10 13.59 -3.24
C VAL A 58 0.04 14.54 -4.43
N PHE A 59 0.44 15.78 -4.19
CA PHE A 59 0.65 16.82 -5.19
C PHE A 59 2.13 17.05 -5.51
N MET A 60 3.05 16.48 -4.73
CA MET A 60 4.49 16.61 -4.95
C MET A 60 4.92 15.83 -6.19
N THR A 61 5.84 16.40 -6.97
CA THR A 61 6.49 15.68 -8.08
C THR A 61 7.38 14.55 -7.55
N GLU A 62 7.80 13.66 -8.44
CA GLU A 62 8.69 12.57 -8.04
C GLU A 62 10.02 13.11 -7.51
N GLU A 63 10.58 14.14 -8.13
CA GLU A 63 11.82 14.79 -7.70
C GLU A 63 11.67 15.37 -6.29
N GLU A 64 10.55 16.05 -6.00
CA GLU A 64 10.26 16.60 -4.68
C GLU A 64 10.13 15.49 -3.62
N LYS A 65 9.44 14.39 -3.97
CA LYS A 65 9.34 13.22 -3.08
C LYS A 65 10.70 12.59 -2.82
N GLN A 66 11.57 12.48 -3.82
CA GLN A 66 12.92 11.95 -3.68
C GLN A 66 13.76 12.83 -2.73
N ILE A 67 13.66 14.16 -2.84
CA ILE A 67 14.33 15.09 -1.90
C ILE A 67 13.88 14.82 -0.45
N VAL A 68 12.56 14.69 -0.22
CA VAL A 68 12.02 14.35 1.09
C VAL A 68 12.56 13.00 1.57
N TRP A 69 12.52 11.97 0.72
CA TRP A 69 13.01 10.63 1.03
C TRP A 69 14.49 10.62 1.41
N HIS A 70 15.34 11.30 0.65
CA HIS A 70 16.77 11.42 0.96
C HIS A 70 16.99 12.04 2.34
N ARG A 71 16.30 13.15 2.63
CA ARG A 71 16.42 13.83 3.92
C ARG A 71 15.96 12.96 5.09
N ILE A 72 14.75 12.38 5.03
CA ILE A 72 14.20 11.63 6.17
C ILE A 72 14.95 10.32 6.42
N ARG A 73 15.47 9.66 5.37
CA ARG A 73 16.31 8.46 5.51
C ARG A 73 17.64 8.79 6.16
N ALA A 74 18.27 9.90 5.79
CA ALA A 74 19.50 10.37 6.44
C ALA A 74 19.32 10.67 7.94
N GLN A 75 18.08 10.96 8.38
CA GLN A 75 17.72 11.20 9.78
C GLN A 75 17.25 9.94 10.53
N GLY A 76 17.17 8.78 9.86
CA GLY A 76 16.75 7.51 10.45
C GLY A 76 15.24 7.35 10.59
N TYR A 77 14.45 7.91 9.68
CA TYR A 77 13.01 7.69 9.56
C TYR A 77 12.68 6.73 8.39
N PRO A 78 11.47 6.13 8.36
CA PRO A 78 10.42 6.18 9.38
C PRO A 78 10.73 5.31 10.61
N ARG A 79 10.38 5.80 11.81
CA ARG A 79 10.51 5.02 13.04
C ARG A 79 9.16 4.36 13.34
N ARG A 80 9.01 3.10 12.92
CA ARG A 80 7.88 2.30 13.37
C ARG A 80 8.08 1.99 14.85
N LYS A 81 7.12 2.37 15.69
CA LYS A 81 7.02 1.76 17.03
C LYS A 81 6.54 0.32 16.80
N GLY A 82 7.30 -0.63 17.32
CA GLY A 82 6.90 -2.04 17.36
C GLY A 82 5.64 -2.24 18.19
#